data_AF-A0A7L3L0Y9-F1
#
_entry.id   AF-A0A7L3L0Y9-F1
#
_cell.length_a   1.000
_cell.length_b   1.000
_cell.length_c   1.000
_cell.angle_alpha   90.00
_cell.angle_beta   90.00
_cell.angle_gamma   90.00
#
_symmetry.space_group_name_H-M   'P 1'
#
loop_
_entity.id
_entity.type
_entity.pdbx_description
1 polymer ?
#
loop_
_entity_poly.entity_id
_entity_poly.type
_entity_poly.pdbx_seq_one_letter_code
_entity_poly.pdbx_strand_id
1 'polypeptide(L)'
;SSTMSFSEAEVQSARGAWEKIYVDAEDNGTTVLVRMFTEHPDTKSYFTHFKGMDSAEEMKQSDQVRGHGKKVFSAINDMVQHLDNSEAFLGIVNPLGKKHATQLKIDPKNFRV
;
A
#
# COMPACT_ATOMS: atom_id res chain seq x y z
N SER A 1 12.41 22.05 8.30
CA SER A 1 11.89 20.89 7.57
C SER A 1 12.87 19.76 7.79
N SER A 2 12.52 18.73 8.55
CA SER A 2 13.43 17.60 8.78
C SER A 2 13.35 16.69 7.55
N THR A 3 14.40 16.71 6.72
CA THR A 3 14.59 15.70 5.68
C THR A 3 14.77 14.35 6.35
N MET A 4 13.83 13.41 6.15
CA MET A 4 14.11 12.00 6.41
C MET A 4 15.28 11.62 5.51
N SER A 5 16.41 11.27 6.12
CA SER A 5 17.56 10.71 5.42
C SER A 5 17.84 9.38 6.07
N PHE A 6 17.58 8.29 5.34
CA PHE A 6 18.01 6.96 5.72
C PHE A 6 19.52 6.84 5.47
N SER A 7 20.21 6.05 6.29
CA SER A 7 21.58 5.64 5.99
C SER A 7 21.60 4.72 4.77
N GLU A 8 22.74 4.64 4.09
CA GLU A 8 22.92 3.72 2.96
C GLU A 8 22.62 2.26 3.37
N ALA A 9 23.05 1.84 4.55
CA ALA A 9 22.77 0.50 5.08
C ALA A 9 21.28 0.24 5.29
N GLU A 10 20.52 1.23 5.78
CA GLU A 10 19.05 1.12 5.92
C GLU A 10 18.36 1.05 4.56
N VAL A 11 18.79 1.87 3.60
CA VAL A 11 18.25 1.84 2.23
C VAL A 11 18.48 0.48 1.57
N GLN A 12 19.71 -0.05 1.62
CA GLN A 12 20.03 -1.35 1.03
C GLN A 12 19.28 -2.49 1.70
N SER A 13 19.16 -2.45 3.04
CA SER A 13 18.39 -3.45 3.79
C SER A 13 16.91 -3.42 3.42
N ALA A 14 16.32 -2.22 3.33
CA ALA A 14 14.92 -2.05 2.94
C ALA A 14 14.67 -2.53 1.51
N ARG A 15 15.51 -2.15 0.55
CA ARG A 15 15.41 -2.60 -0.85
C ARG A 15 15.53 -4.12 -0.97
N GLY A 16 16.54 -4.72 -0.34
CA GLY A 16 16.77 -6.17 -0.41
C GLY A 16 15.69 -7.01 0.29
N ALA A 17 15.08 -6.49 1.36
CA ALA A 17 13.91 -7.11 1.98
C ALA A 17 12.66 -6.98 1.10
N TRP A 18 12.41 -5.78 0.57
CA TRP A 18 11.24 -5.50 -0.25
C TRP A 18 11.23 -6.24 -1.57
N GLU A 19 12.38 -6.39 -2.24
CA GLU A 19 12.50 -7.14 -3.49
C GLU A 19 11.91 -8.56 -3.39
N LYS A 20 12.19 -9.25 -2.28
CA LYS A 20 11.66 -10.60 -2.00
C LYS A 20 10.15 -10.62 -1.78
N ILE A 21 9.59 -9.53 -1.26
CA ILE A 21 8.15 -9.38 -1.04
C ILE A 21 7.45 -9.01 -2.36
N TYR A 22 8.11 -8.19 -3.18
CA TYR A 22 7.54 -7.65 -4.40
C TYR A 22 7.48 -8.66 -5.57
N VAL A 23 8.29 -9.72 -5.55
CA VAL A 23 8.26 -10.78 -6.57
C VAL A 23 6.84 -11.33 -6.81
N ASP A 24 6.06 -11.46 -5.73
CA ASP A 24 4.65 -11.91 -5.75
C ASP A 24 3.70 -10.77 -5.32
N ALA A 25 3.92 -9.56 -5.84
CA ALA A 25 3.20 -8.35 -5.41
C ALA A 25 1.67 -8.47 -5.43
N GLU A 26 1.10 -9.22 -6.37
CA GLU A 26 -0.34 -9.42 -6.44
C GLU A 26 -0.85 -10.29 -5.30
N ASP A 27 -0.26 -11.46 -5.07
CA ASP A 27 -0.72 -12.38 -4.03
C ASP A 27 -0.38 -11.86 -2.62
N ASN A 28 0.80 -11.26 -2.44
CA ASN A 28 1.18 -10.61 -1.18
C ASN A 28 0.31 -9.38 -0.91
N GLY A 29 0.06 -8.55 -1.92
CA GLY A 29 -0.85 -7.40 -1.82
C GLY A 29 -2.28 -7.80 -1.51
N THR A 30 -2.78 -8.86 -2.13
CA THR A 30 -4.10 -9.45 -1.83
C THR A 30 -4.15 -9.90 -0.38
N THR A 31 -3.13 -10.65 0.08
CA THR A 31 -3.06 -11.17 1.44
C THR A 31 -3.10 -10.04 2.48
N VAL A 32 -2.32 -8.98 2.26
CA VAL A 32 -2.30 -7.82 3.16
C VAL A 32 -3.64 -7.08 3.18
N LEU A 33 -4.27 -6.85 2.02
CA LEU A 33 -5.58 -6.19 1.99
C LEU A 33 -6.69 -7.02 2.62
N VAL A 34 -6.73 -8.33 2.35
CA VAL A 34 -7.70 -9.24 2.97
C VAL A 34 -7.53 -9.20 4.49
N ARG A 35 -6.29 -9.24 4.98
CA ARG A 35 -5.99 -9.14 6.41
C ARG A 35 -6.48 -7.81 7.00
N MET A 36 -6.21 -6.68 6.33
CA MET A 36 -6.72 -5.36 6.75
C MET A 36 -8.26 -5.36 6.83
N PHE A 37 -8.95 -5.90 5.82
CA PHE A 37 -10.42 -5.96 5.81
C PHE A 37 -11.01 -6.89 6.86
N THR A 38 -10.31 -7.95 7.25
CA THR A 38 -10.73 -8.89 8.29
C THR A 38 -10.45 -8.36 9.70
N GLU A 39 -9.26 -7.80 9.94
CA GLU A 39 -8.86 -7.29 11.25
C GLU A 39 -9.48 -5.91 11.55
N HIS A 40 -9.76 -5.13 10.51
CA HIS A 40 -10.33 -3.78 10.61
C HIS A 40 -11.53 -3.60 9.66
N PRO A 41 -12.69 -4.21 9.95
CA PRO A 41 -13.85 -4.22 9.04
C PRO A 41 -14.35 -2.84 8.61
N ASP A 42 -14.17 -1.81 9.45
CA ASP A 42 -14.53 -0.42 9.14
C ASP A 42 -13.83 0.10 7.87
N THR A 43 -12.63 -0.40 7.57
CA THR A 43 -11.88 -0.04 6.36
C THR A 43 -12.58 -0.49 5.08
N LYS A 44 -13.43 -1.53 5.12
CA LYS A 44 -14.22 -1.99 3.97
C LYS A 44 -15.20 -0.94 3.47
N SER A 45 -15.64 -0.03 4.34
CA SER A 45 -16.61 1.03 3.99
C SER A 45 -16.10 1.99 2.90
N TYR A 46 -14.78 2.06 2.68
CA TYR A 46 -14.19 2.84 1.58
C TYR A 46 -14.20 2.11 0.23
N PHE A 47 -14.53 0.82 0.22
CA PHE A 47 -14.46 -0.07 -0.94
C PHE A 47 -15.84 -0.61 -1.36
N THR A 48 -16.90 0.20 -1.20
CA THR A 48 -18.30 -0.18 -1.51
C THR A 48 -18.55 -0.65 -2.95
N HIS A 49 -17.63 -0.38 -3.87
CA HIS A 49 -17.70 -0.79 -5.27
C HIS A 49 -17.06 -2.18 -5.52
N PHE A 50 -16.42 -2.78 -4.51
CA PHE A 50 -15.86 -4.13 -4.61
C PHE A 50 -16.94 -5.18 -4.41
N LYS A 51 -16.86 -6.26 -5.18
CA LYS A 51 -17.71 -7.45 -5.07
C LYS A 51 -16.94 -8.60 -4.39
N GLY A 52 -17.67 -9.52 -3.77
CA GLY A 52 -17.10 -10.67 -3.06
C GLY A 52 -16.35 -10.24 -1.79
N MET A 53 -16.99 -9.43 -0.95
CA MET A 53 -16.38 -8.81 0.25
C MET A 53 -16.92 -9.41 1.56
N ASP A 54 -17.67 -10.51 1.47
CA ASP A 54 -18.43 -11.06 2.60
C ASP A 54 -17.57 -12.01 3.45
N SER A 55 -16.67 -12.78 2.82
CA SER A 55 -15.73 -13.69 3.49
C SER A 55 -14.28 -13.45 3.06
N ALA A 56 -13.32 -13.91 3.85
CA ALA A 56 -11.91 -13.84 3.50
C ALA A 56 -11.59 -14.66 2.24
N GLU A 57 -12.26 -15.79 2.08
CA GLU A 57 -12.14 -16.67 0.91
C GLU A 57 -12.62 -15.97 -0.36
N GLU A 58 -13.77 -15.28 -0.31
CA GLU A 58 -14.25 -14.48 -1.44
C GLU A 58 -13.31 -13.32 -1.77
N MET A 59 -12.85 -12.58 -0.74
CA MET A 59 -11.96 -11.43 -0.96
C MET A 59 -10.63 -11.86 -1.60
N LYS A 60 -10.09 -13.03 -1.25
CA LYS A 60 -8.88 -13.59 -1.88
C LYS A 60 -9.05 -13.91 -3.36
N GLN A 61 -10.28 -14.27 -3.79
CA GLN A 61 -10.61 -14.59 -5.18
C GLN A 61 -11.13 -13.37 -5.96
N SER A 62 -11.36 -12.24 -5.29
CA SER A 62 -11.88 -11.03 -5.94
C SER A 62 -10.81 -10.34 -6.78
N ASP A 63 -11.00 -10.30 -8.10
CA ASP A 63 -10.13 -9.56 -9.03
C ASP A 63 -9.94 -8.08 -8.64
N GLN A 64 -10.95 -7.48 -8.00
CA GLN A 64 -10.89 -6.10 -7.53
C GLN A 64 -9.93 -5.95 -6.35
N VAL A 65 -9.95 -6.89 -5.40
CA VAL A 65 -9.03 -6.93 -4.27
C VAL A 65 -7.61 -7.23 -4.76
N ARG A 66 -7.45 -8.23 -5.64
CA ARG A 66 -6.16 -8.59 -6.23
C ARG A 66 -5.53 -7.42 -6.99
N GLY A 67 -6.30 -6.80 -7.87
CA GLY A 67 -5.87 -5.65 -8.64
C GLY A 67 -5.55 -4.43 -7.76
N HIS A 68 -6.26 -4.22 -6.66
CA HIS A 68 -5.96 -3.14 -5.72
C HIS A 68 -4.71 -3.44 -4.88
N GLY A 69 -4.54 -4.68 -4.42
CA GLY A 69 -3.36 -5.13 -3.67
C GLY A 69 -2.08 -4.90 -4.45
N LYS A 70 -2.10 -5.30 -5.73
CA LYS A 70 -0.99 -5.02 -6.66
C LYS A 70 -0.70 -3.52 -6.80
N LYS A 71 -1.73 -2.67 -6.92
CA LYS A 71 -1.55 -1.21 -7.01
C LYS A 71 -0.89 -0.62 -5.76
N VAL A 72 -1.30 -1.07 -4.57
CA VAL A 72 -0.69 -0.65 -3.30
C VAL A 72 0.78 -1.07 -3.26
N PHE A 73 1.08 -2.32 -3.57
CA PHE A 73 2.45 -2.83 -3.55
C PHE A 73 3.35 -2.17 -4.60
N SER A 74 2.84 -1.87 -5.80
CA SER A 74 3.60 -1.10 -6.79
C SER A 74 3.90 0.32 -6.32
N ALA A 75 2.97 1.01 -5.68
CA ALA A 75 3.23 2.34 -5.13
C ALA A 75 4.28 2.31 -4.00
N ILE A 76 4.24 1.29 -3.13
CA ILE A 76 5.26 1.08 -2.10
C ILE A 76 6.61 0.76 -2.74
N ASN A 77 6.63 -0.08 -3.78
CA ASN A 77 7.85 -0.35 -4.54
C ASN A 77 8.48 0.93 -5.07
N ASP A 78 7.69 1.78 -5.74
CA ASP A 78 8.19 3.05 -6.28
C ASP A 78 8.78 3.93 -5.17
N MET A 79 8.17 3.96 -3.98
CA MET A 79 8.72 4.67 -2.81
C MET A 79 10.03 4.03 -2.30
N VAL A 80 10.09 2.71 -2.18
CA VAL A 80 11.28 1.96 -1.72
C VAL A 80 12.47 2.18 -2.66
N GLN A 81 12.22 2.25 -3.97
CA GLN A 81 13.26 2.53 -4.96
C GLN A 81 13.85 3.94 -4.84
N HIS A 82 13.22 4.87 -4.13
CA HIS A 82 13.68 6.27 -4.00
C HIS A 82 13.96 6.69 -2.55
N LEU A 83 14.19 5.75 -1.62
CA LEU A 83 14.47 6.07 -0.21
C LEU A 83 15.73 6.93 0.01
N ASP A 84 16.68 6.89 -0.93
CA ASP A 84 17.91 7.69 -0.94
C ASP A 84 17.74 9.04 -1.67
N ASN A 85 16.57 9.31 -2.26
CA ASN A 85 16.27 10.53 -2.98
C ASN A 85 14.96 11.15 -2.48
N SER A 86 15.07 12.05 -1.51
CA SER A 86 13.90 12.68 -0.88
C SER A 86 13.02 13.44 -1.86
N GLU A 87 13.58 14.06 -2.90
CA GLU A 87 12.78 14.79 -3.90
C GLU A 87 11.93 13.83 -4.73
N ALA A 88 12.53 12.74 -5.23
CA ALA A 88 11.80 11.72 -5.97
C ALA A 88 10.75 11.01 -5.11
N PHE A 89 11.11 10.66 -3.86
CA PHE A 89 10.17 10.08 -2.90
C PHE A 89 8.97 11.00 -2.64
N LEU A 90 9.22 12.29 -2.39
CA LEU A 90 8.17 13.28 -2.17
C LEU A 90 7.31 13.50 -3.42
N GLY A 91 7.91 13.39 -4.61
CA GLY A 91 7.21 13.42 -5.89
C GLY A 91 6.18 12.30 -6.06
N ILE A 92 6.38 11.15 -5.39
CA ILE A 92 5.45 10.01 -5.41
C ILE A 92 4.42 10.14 -4.28
N VAL A 93 4.87 10.37 -3.04
CA VAL A 93 3.99 10.29 -1.85
C VAL A 93 3.00 11.46 -1.79
N ASN A 94 3.40 12.68 -2.18
CA ASN A 94 2.54 13.86 -2.08
C ASN A 94 1.29 13.80 -2.98
N PRO A 95 1.39 13.50 -4.30
CA PRO A 95 0.19 13.37 -5.12
C PRO A 95 -0.68 12.20 -4.68
N LEU A 96 -0.09 11.08 -4.23
CA LEU A 96 -0.84 9.94 -3.73
C LEU A 96 -1.59 10.28 -2.44
N GLY A 97 -0.94 10.95 -1.49
CA GLY A 97 -1.56 11.45 -0.26
C GLY A 97 -2.69 12.43 -0.56
N LYS A 98 -2.48 13.38 -1.49
CA LYS A 98 -3.52 14.33 -1.94
C LYS A 98 -4.73 13.60 -2.52
N LYS A 99 -4.52 12.57 -3.34
CA LYS A 99 -5.59 11.75 -3.91
C LYS A 99 -6.41 11.07 -2.80
N HIS A 100 -5.76 10.45 -1.83
CA HIS A 100 -6.45 9.80 -0.72
C HIS A 100 -7.23 10.80 0.16
N ALA A 101 -6.65 11.96 0.45
CA ALA A 101 -7.27 12.97 1.29
C ALA A 101 -8.48 13.64 0.61
N THR A 102 -8.35 14.01 -0.66
CA THR A 102 -9.31 14.91 -1.32
C THR A 102 -10.31 14.21 -2.24
N GLN A 103 -9.88 13.13 -2.92
CA GLN A 103 -10.72 12.41 -3.88
C GLN A 103 -11.36 11.17 -3.26
N LEU A 104 -10.53 10.33 -2.62
CA LEU A 104 -10.99 9.09 -2.00
C LEU A 104 -11.56 9.30 -0.60
N LYS A 105 -11.22 10.43 0.04
CA LYS A 105 -11.70 10.85 1.37
C LYS A 105 -11.46 9.79 2.45
N ILE A 106 -10.29 9.16 2.42
CA ILE A 106 -9.88 8.16 3.41
C ILE A 106 -9.45 8.88 4.69
N ASP A 107 -10.00 8.46 5.84
CA ASP A 107 -9.58 8.99 7.14
C ASP A 107 -8.09 8.63 7.37
N PRO A 108 -7.21 9.61 7.64
CA PRO A 108 -5.77 9.40 7.84
C PRO A 108 -5.44 8.34 8.88
N LYS A 109 -6.32 8.06 9.85
CA LYS A 109 -6.09 7.02 10.86
C LYS A 109 -5.90 5.63 10.24
N ASN A 110 -6.50 5.37 9.08
CA ASN A 110 -6.44 4.07 8.42
C ASN A 110 -5.08 3.79 7.74
N PHE A 111 -4.19 4.79 7.60
CA PHE A 111 -2.83 4.56 7.08
C PHE A 111 -1.84 4.05 8.14
N ARG A 112 -2.27 3.97 9.40
CA ARG A 112 -1.48 3.43 10.52
C ARG A 112 -1.90 2.01 10.93
N VAL A 113 -2.94 1.50 10.30
CA VAL A 113 -3.45 0.13 10.41
C VAL A 113 -2.58 -0.77 9.55
#